data_AF-A0A4V6N654-F1
#
_entry.id   AF-A0A4V6N654-F1
#
_cell.length_a   1.000
_cell.length_b   1.000
_cell.length_c   1.000
_cell.angle_alpha   90.00
_cell.angle_beta   90.00
_cell.angle_gamma   90.00
#
_symmetry.space_group_name_H-M   'P 1'
#
loop_
_entity.id
_entity.type
_entity.pdbx_description
1 polymer ?
#
loop_
_entity_poly.entity_id
_entity_poly.type
_entity_poly.pdbx_seq_one_letter_code
_entity_poly.pdbx_strand_id
1 'polypeptide(L)'
;MRVKLALVLVAIAAAGCAPEARTRALADLNLSDPRVVEDVLSDLPADDRGAFSTFVVHHLATSKAFCGEVLLDEQGRQPTTVGEAIRLTRLREERLNAVPEVVNPDRLDPDARHQYELAALLEAHRRLVDSRETLMMVSGEKARDRVAQLDREIAVAAERLEQARAAGPAARQET
;
A
#
# COMPACT_ATOMS: atom_id res chain seq x y z
N MET A 1 31.12 -9.85 59.29
CA MET A 1 31.91 -9.07 58.31
C MET A 1 31.98 -9.85 57.01
N ARG A 2 31.71 -9.13 55.91
CA ARG A 2 32.26 -9.34 54.56
C ARG A 2 31.62 -10.40 53.64
N VAL A 3 31.00 -9.82 52.59
CA VAL A 3 31.15 -10.17 51.17
C VAL A 3 30.43 -11.44 50.71
N LYS A 4 29.15 -11.33 50.30
CA LYS A 4 28.50 -12.17 49.26
C LYS A 4 27.28 -11.46 48.64
N LEU A 5 27.46 -10.28 48.06
CA LEU A 5 26.36 -9.59 47.34
C LEU A 5 26.89 -8.76 46.17
N ALA A 6 27.63 -9.39 45.25
CA ALA A 6 28.13 -8.72 44.05
C ALA A 6 28.41 -9.75 42.95
N LEU A 7 27.40 -10.48 42.46
CA LEU A 7 27.59 -11.35 41.29
C LEU A 7 26.31 -11.67 40.49
N VAL A 8 25.32 -10.77 40.42
CA VAL A 8 24.08 -10.99 39.64
C VAL A 8 23.73 -9.82 38.70
N LEU A 9 24.66 -8.90 38.43
CA LEU A 9 24.36 -7.66 37.68
C LEU A 9 25.07 -7.52 36.31
N VAL A 10 25.73 -8.56 35.81
CA VAL A 10 26.53 -8.46 34.55
C VAL A 10 25.96 -9.30 33.38
N ALA A 11 24.95 -10.14 33.59
CA ALA A 11 24.40 -10.99 32.52
C ALA A 11 23.30 -10.32 31.64
N ILE A 12 22.89 -9.08 31.91
CA ILE A 12 21.83 -8.39 31.14
C ILE A 12 22.40 -7.49 30.04
N ALA A 13 23.72 -7.26 29.99
CA ALA A 13 24.33 -6.34 29.02
C ALA A 13 24.59 -6.94 27.62
N ALA A 14 24.32 -8.23 27.40
CA ALA A 14 24.64 -8.93 26.14
C ALA A 14 23.43 -9.12 25.19
N ALA A 15 22.26 -8.54 25.50
CA ALA A 15 21.08 -8.60 24.64
C ALA A 15 20.98 -7.46 23.59
N GLY A 16 22.02 -6.62 23.45
CA GLY A 16 21.89 -5.30 22.82
C GLY A 16 22.64 -5.01 21.52
N CYS A 17 23.21 -6.00 20.83
CA CYS A 17 24.01 -5.74 19.62
C CYS A 17 23.78 -6.73 18.47
N ALA A 18 22.58 -7.31 18.32
CA ALA A 18 22.21 -7.80 17.00
C ALA A 18 22.04 -6.56 16.09
N PRO A 19 22.69 -6.49 14.91
CA PRO A 19 22.47 -5.38 13.98
C PRO A 19 20.98 -5.32 13.68
N GLU A 20 20.34 -4.24 14.15
CA GLU A 20 18.92 -4.02 14.04
C GLU A 20 18.54 -4.17 12.57
N ALA A 21 17.63 -5.10 12.23
CA ALA A 21 17.28 -5.43 10.84
C ALA A 21 16.98 -4.19 9.99
N ARG A 22 16.50 -3.12 10.63
CA ARG A 22 16.25 -1.78 10.06
C ARG A 22 17.49 -1.10 9.46
N THR A 23 18.70 -1.43 9.93
CA THR A 23 19.95 -0.84 9.45
C THR A 23 20.56 -1.59 8.27
N ARG A 24 20.05 -2.77 7.91
CA ARG A 24 20.52 -3.54 6.75
C ARG A 24 20.31 -2.73 5.47
N ALA A 25 21.35 -2.64 4.65
CA ALA A 25 21.28 -1.97 3.35
C ALA A 25 20.46 -2.81 2.37
N LEU A 26 19.52 -2.18 1.67
CA LEU A 26 18.67 -2.87 0.68
C LEU A 26 19.47 -3.40 -0.51
N ALA A 27 20.57 -2.73 -0.86
CA ALA A 27 21.45 -3.14 -1.96
C ALA A 27 22.14 -4.48 -1.72
N ASP A 28 22.28 -4.89 -0.46
CA ASP A 28 22.92 -6.16 -0.08
C ASP A 28 21.91 -7.32 0.01
N LEU A 29 20.61 -7.05 -0.18
CA LEU A 29 19.53 -8.01 -0.03
C LEU A 29 18.96 -8.40 -1.40
N ASN A 30 18.93 -9.69 -1.70
CA ASN A 30 18.16 -10.21 -2.84
C ASN A 30 16.67 -10.32 -2.46
N LEU A 31 15.94 -9.21 -2.52
CA LEU A 31 14.52 -9.16 -2.19
C LEU A 31 13.60 -9.90 -3.18
N SER A 32 14.14 -10.45 -4.27
CA SER A 32 13.41 -11.39 -5.13
C SER A 32 13.44 -12.83 -4.61
N ASP A 33 14.30 -13.14 -3.63
CA ASP A 33 14.32 -14.45 -2.94
C ASP A 33 13.40 -14.40 -1.70
N PRO A 34 12.31 -15.20 -1.66
CA PRO A 34 11.40 -15.25 -0.52
C PRO A 34 12.09 -15.57 0.81
N ARG A 35 13.20 -16.33 0.80
CA ARG A 35 13.93 -16.70 2.02
C ARG A 35 14.64 -15.50 2.66
N VAL A 36 15.18 -14.60 1.83
CA VAL A 36 15.82 -13.37 2.30
C VAL A 36 14.76 -12.45 2.90
N VAL A 37 13.57 -12.38 2.29
CA VAL A 37 12.46 -11.59 2.82
C VAL A 37 11.98 -12.13 4.17
N GLU A 38 11.83 -13.46 4.29
CA GLU A 38 11.43 -14.13 5.52
C GLU A 38 12.45 -13.92 6.66
N ASP A 39 13.75 -14.01 6.37
CA ASP A 39 14.84 -13.73 7.33
C ASP A 39 14.79 -12.29 7.86
N VAL A 40 14.62 -11.31 6.97
CA VAL A 40 14.47 -9.91 7.39
C VAL A 40 13.20 -9.73 8.24
N LEU A 41 12.09 -10.37 7.87
CA LEU A 41 10.84 -10.31 8.62
C LEU A 41 10.94 -10.94 10.01
N SER A 42 11.67 -12.05 10.18
CA SER A 42 11.83 -12.69 11.49
C SER A 42 12.60 -11.80 12.46
N ASP A 43 13.54 -11.00 11.94
CA ASP A 43 14.40 -10.11 12.73
C ASP A 43 13.77 -8.73 12.97
N LEU A 44 12.63 -8.42 12.32
CA LEU A 44 11.90 -7.17 12.53
C LEU A 44 10.92 -7.26 13.71
N PRO A 45 10.72 -6.14 14.45
CA PRO A 45 9.62 -5.99 15.39
C PRO A 45 8.27 -6.26 14.71
N ALA A 46 7.30 -6.81 15.46
CA ALA A 46 5.99 -7.18 14.92
C ALA A 46 5.30 -6.03 14.16
N ASP A 47 5.37 -4.81 14.69
CA ASP A 47 4.75 -3.61 14.09
C ASP A 47 5.37 -3.22 12.74
N ASP A 48 6.64 -3.55 12.50
CA ASP A 48 7.39 -3.19 11.30
C ASP A 48 7.19 -4.20 10.15
N ARG A 49 6.82 -5.45 10.46
CA ARG A 49 6.70 -6.54 9.48
C ARG A 49 5.69 -6.24 8.38
N GLY A 50 4.52 -5.69 8.74
CA GLY A 50 3.48 -5.36 7.76
C GLY A 50 3.96 -4.34 6.73
N ALA A 51 4.56 -3.24 7.20
CA ALA A 51 5.08 -2.19 6.32
C ALA A 51 6.23 -2.69 5.43
N PHE A 52 7.12 -3.54 5.95
CA PHE A 52 8.18 -4.12 5.12
C PHE A 52 7.63 -5.08 4.06
N SER A 53 6.65 -5.93 4.39
CA SER A 53 5.98 -6.78 3.41
C SER A 53 5.31 -5.95 2.31
N THR A 54 4.58 -4.89 2.67
CA THR A 54 3.97 -3.95 1.71
C THR A 54 5.03 -3.32 0.82
N PHE A 55 6.17 -2.90 1.36
CA PHE A 55 7.29 -2.39 0.56
C PHE A 55 7.74 -3.40 -0.51
N VAL A 56 8.07 -4.62 -0.09
CA VAL A 56 8.60 -5.67 -0.98
C VAL A 56 7.59 -6.04 -2.06
N VAL A 57 6.30 -6.11 -1.72
CA VAL A 57 5.26 -6.53 -2.67
C VAL A 57 4.84 -5.39 -3.60
N HIS A 58 4.64 -4.17 -3.09
CA HIS A 58 3.99 -3.10 -3.84
C HIS A 58 4.92 -1.98 -4.31
N HIS A 59 6.03 -1.74 -3.63
CA HIS A 59 6.88 -0.58 -3.88
C HIS A 59 8.28 -0.91 -4.38
N LEU A 60 8.68 -2.17 -4.32
CA LEU A 60 9.90 -2.65 -4.94
C LEU A 60 9.68 -2.77 -6.46
N ALA A 61 10.46 -2.04 -7.24
CA ALA A 61 10.30 -1.96 -8.70
C ALA A 61 10.41 -3.31 -9.43
N THR A 62 11.09 -4.29 -8.83
CA THR A 62 11.24 -5.65 -9.38
C THR A 62 10.10 -6.60 -9.00
N SER A 63 9.16 -6.17 -8.14
CA SER A 63 8.01 -6.98 -7.76
C SER A 63 7.00 -7.11 -8.91
N LYS A 64 6.36 -8.28 -9.01
CA LYS A 64 5.25 -8.50 -9.95
C LYS A 64 4.02 -7.66 -9.63
N ALA A 65 3.85 -7.24 -8.38
CA ALA A 65 2.73 -6.44 -7.90
C ALA A 65 3.12 -4.96 -7.67
N PHE A 66 4.18 -4.50 -8.35
CA PHE A 66 4.64 -3.12 -8.27
C PHE A 66 3.51 -2.14 -8.64
N CYS A 67 3.24 -1.15 -7.79
CA CYS A 67 2.13 -0.23 -7.95
C CYS A 67 2.35 0.86 -9.01
N GLY A 68 3.52 0.88 -9.65
CA GLY A 68 3.90 1.91 -10.62
C GLY A 68 4.64 3.11 -10.02
N GLU A 69 4.72 3.22 -8.69
CA GLU A 69 5.39 4.33 -7.99
C GLU A 69 6.46 3.82 -7.03
N VAL A 70 7.69 4.30 -7.21
CA VAL A 70 8.79 4.08 -6.26
C VAL A 70 8.60 4.96 -5.02
N LEU A 71 8.93 4.43 -3.85
CA LEU A 71 8.96 5.24 -2.63
C LEU A 71 10.18 6.15 -2.64
N LEU A 72 9.93 7.45 -2.49
CA LEU A 72 10.95 8.48 -2.41
C LEU A 72 10.79 9.26 -1.10
N ASP A 73 11.92 9.69 -0.53
CA ASP A 73 11.92 10.67 0.56
C ASP A 73 11.63 12.10 0.06
N GLU A 74 11.65 13.06 0.97
CA GLU A 74 11.39 14.48 0.66
C GLU A 74 12.45 15.09 -0.28
N GLN A 75 13.62 14.45 -0.43
CA GLN A 75 14.70 14.85 -1.32
C GLN A 75 14.66 14.08 -2.65
N GLY A 76 13.61 13.27 -2.90
CA GLY A 76 13.48 12.48 -4.12
C GLY A 76 14.40 11.25 -4.17
N ARG A 77 14.90 10.76 -3.03
CA ARG A 77 15.81 9.61 -2.96
C ARG A 77 15.06 8.34 -2.55
N GLN A 78 15.45 7.22 -3.14
CA GLN A 78 14.95 5.90 -2.75
C GLN A 78 15.49 5.49 -1.36
N PRO A 79 14.76 4.64 -0.61
CA PRO A 79 15.29 4.09 0.62
C PRO A 79 16.56 3.28 0.33
N THR A 80 17.57 3.43 1.18
CA THR A 80 18.83 2.68 1.12
C THR A 80 18.88 1.57 2.16
N THR A 81 18.02 1.63 3.17
CA THR A 81 17.95 0.66 4.27
C THR A 81 16.53 0.13 4.46
N VAL A 82 16.42 -1.04 5.12
CA VAL A 82 15.14 -1.65 5.52
C VAL A 82 14.29 -0.67 6.35
N GLY A 83 14.91 0.05 7.28
CA GLY A 83 14.23 1.01 8.15
C GLY A 83 13.67 2.22 7.40
N GLU A 84 14.40 2.71 6.39
CA GLU A 84 13.91 3.78 5.50
C GLU A 84 12.74 3.29 4.66
N ALA A 85 12.82 2.07 4.11
CA ALA A 85 11.72 1.48 3.34
C ALA A 85 10.45 1.33 4.18
N ILE A 86 10.56 0.83 5.41
CA ILE A 86 9.44 0.73 6.36
C ILE A 86 8.84 2.12 6.63
N ARG A 87 9.68 3.11 6.96
CA ARG A 87 9.24 4.47 7.27
C ARG A 87 8.50 5.09 6.08
N LEU A 88 9.07 5.02 4.89
CA LEU A 88 8.45 5.59 3.68
C LEU A 88 7.15 4.86 3.32
N THR A 89 7.08 3.55 3.54
CA THR A 89 5.86 2.78 3.30
C THR A 89 4.74 3.22 4.23
N ARG A 90 5.03 3.37 5.54
CA ARG A 90 4.04 3.91 6.49
C ARG A 90 3.56 5.29 6.09
N LEU A 91 4.47 6.20 5.75
CA LEU A 91 4.09 7.55 5.31
C LEU A 91 3.22 7.54 4.05
N ARG A 92 3.49 6.62 3.12
CA ARG A 92 2.68 6.44 1.91
C ARG A 92 1.29 5.91 2.26
N GLU A 93 1.21 4.86 3.06
CA GLU A 93 -0.05 4.27 3.52
C GLU A 93 -0.87 5.26 4.34
N GLU A 94 -0.25 6.02 5.24
CA GLU A 94 -0.90 7.10 5.99
C GLU A 94 -1.44 8.18 5.05
N ARG A 95 -0.72 8.54 3.99
CA ARG A 95 -1.20 9.50 2.98
C ARG A 95 -2.35 8.95 2.14
N LEU A 96 -2.32 7.66 1.81
CA LEU A 96 -3.39 7.00 1.06
C LEU A 96 -4.65 6.80 1.92
N ASN A 97 -4.47 6.51 3.21
CA ASN A 97 -5.53 6.32 4.18
C ASN A 97 -6.00 7.62 4.84
N ALA A 98 -5.22 8.70 4.74
CA ALA A 98 -5.68 10.04 5.03
C ALA A 98 -6.83 10.30 4.07
N VAL A 99 -8.05 10.15 4.59
CA VAL A 99 -9.28 10.51 3.89
C VAL A 99 -9.03 11.94 3.41
N PRO A 100 -8.92 12.19 2.08
CA PRO A 100 -8.80 13.55 1.61
C PRO A 100 -9.97 14.31 2.24
N GLU A 101 -9.72 15.51 2.77
CA GLU A 101 -10.77 16.38 3.30
C GLU A 101 -11.94 16.26 2.32
N VAL A 102 -13.06 15.70 2.79
CA VAL A 102 -14.13 15.26 1.91
C VAL A 102 -14.49 16.45 1.07
N VAL A 103 -14.08 16.43 -0.20
CA VAL A 103 -14.26 17.56 -1.09
C VAL A 103 -15.76 17.67 -1.20
N ASN A 104 -16.35 18.68 -0.56
CA ASN A 104 -17.79 18.85 -0.59
C ASN A 104 -18.14 19.17 -2.05
N PRO A 105 -18.78 18.24 -2.78
CA PRO A 105 -19.00 18.41 -4.22
C PRO A 105 -19.88 19.63 -4.53
N ASP A 106 -20.64 20.11 -3.54
CA ASP A 106 -21.50 21.28 -3.66
C ASP A 106 -20.73 22.61 -3.58
N ARG A 107 -19.44 22.57 -3.22
CA ARG A 107 -18.54 23.74 -3.21
C ARG A 107 -17.64 23.83 -4.45
N LEU A 108 -17.66 22.81 -5.30
CA LEU A 108 -16.93 22.81 -6.55
C LEU A 108 -17.72 23.57 -7.63
N ASP A 109 -17.03 24.25 -8.54
CA ASP A 109 -17.68 24.72 -9.75
C ASP A 109 -18.17 23.52 -10.60
N PRO A 110 -19.11 23.72 -11.53
CA PRO A 110 -19.71 22.62 -12.28
C PRO A 110 -18.71 21.72 -13.03
N ASP A 111 -17.62 22.29 -13.54
CA ASP A 111 -16.60 21.54 -14.29
C ASP A 111 -15.75 20.71 -13.33
N ALA A 112 -15.28 21.32 -12.24
CA ALA A 112 -14.54 20.62 -11.19
C ALA A 112 -15.38 19.52 -10.53
N ARG A 113 -16.68 19.77 -10.30
CA ARG A 113 -17.62 18.76 -9.78
C ARG A 113 -17.75 17.58 -10.74
N HIS A 114 -17.91 17.86 -12.04
CA HIS A 114 -18.01 16.82 -13.04
C HIS A 114 -16.72 15.98 -13.13
N GLN A 115 -15.55 16.62 -13.09
CA GLN A 115 -14.26 15.93 -13.07
C GLN A 115 -14.08 15.08 -11.80
N TYR A 116 -14.49 15.60 -10.65
CA TYR A 116 -14.47 14.87 -9.38
C TYR A 116 -15.37 13.62 -9.42
N GLU A 117 -16.59 13.76 -9.92
CA GLU A 117 -17.54 12.64 -10.11
C GLU A 117 -16.95 11.58 -11.06
N LEU A 118 -16.34 12.00 -12.17
CA LEU A 118 -15.70 11.08 -13.11
C LEU A 118 -14.50 10.35 -12.50
N ALA A 119 -13.64 11.06 -11.77
CA ALA A 119 -12.50 10.47 -11.07
C ALA A 119 -12.95 9.44 -10.01
N ALA A 120 -14.00 9.74 -9.25
CA ALA A 120 -14.56 8.83 -8.27
C ALA A 120 -15.13 7.54 -8.91
N LEU A 121 -15.81 7.67 -10.05
CA LEU A 121 -16.32 6.52 -10.81
C LEU A 121 -15.18 5.67 -11.39
N LEU A 122 -14.13 6.30 -11.92
CA LEU A 122 -12.92 5.59 -12.41
C LEU A 122 -12.27 4.78 -11.31
N GLU A 123 -12.07 5.37 -10.13
CA GLU A 123 -11.43 4.69 -9.01
C GLU A 123 -12.31 3.56 -8.44
N ALA A 124 -13.63 3.73 -8.42
CA ALA A 124 -14.54 2.66 -8.08
C ALA A 124 -14.46 1.49 -9.07
N HIS A 125 -14.44 1.78 -10.37
CA HIS A 125 -14.30 0.77 -11.42
C HIS A 125 -12.97 0.00 -11.30
N ARG A 126 -11.84 0.71 -11.10
CA ARG A 126 -10.53 0.10 -10.91
C ARG A 126 -10.51 -0.88 -9.73
N ARG A 127 -11.02 -0.47 -8.57
CA ARG A 127 -11.10 -1.34 -7.39
C ARG A 127 -11.93 -2.61 -7.61
N LEU A 128 -13.00 -2.54 -8.41
CA LEU A 128 -13.80 -3.70 -8.75
C LEU A 128 -13.01 -4.67 -9.66
N VAL A 129 -12.28 -4.15 -10.65
CA VAL A 129 -11.41 -4.93 -11.53
C VAL A 129 -10.28 -5.59 -10.71
N ASP A 130 -9.59 -4.83 -9.86
CA ASP A 130 -8.51 -5.37 -9.02
C ASP A 130 -9.01 -6.46 -8.08
N SER A 131 -10.19 -6.27 -7.48
CA SER A 131 -10.85 -7.27 -6.63
C SER A 131 -11.20 -8.54 -7.40
N ARG A 132 -11.64 -8.38 -8.65
CA ARG A 132 -11.96 -9.50 -9.55
C ARG A 132 -10.71 -10.30 -9.88
N GLU A 133 -9.64 -9.63 -10.29
CA GLU A 133 -8.36 -10.28 -10.61
C GLU A 133 -7.79 -11.01 -9.40
N THR A 134 -7.87 -10.39 -8.21
CA THR A 134 -7.46 -11.00 -6.95
C THR A 134 -8.24 -12.29 -6.67
N LEU A 135 -9.56 -12.28 -6.86
CA LEU A 135 -10.39 -13.47 -6.63
C LEU A 135 -10.20 -14.55 -7.71
N MET A 136 -9.87 -14.19 -8.94
CA MET A 136 -9.54 -15.17 -9.99
C MET A 136 -8.27 -15.97 -9.70
N MET A 137 -7.36 -15.43 -8.87
CA MET A 137 -6.18 -16.15 -8.41
C MET A 137 -6.49 -17.18 -7.30
N VAL A 138 -7.68 -17.13 -6.69
CA VAL A 138 -8.10 -18.02 -5.60
C VAL A 138 -9.08 -19.08 -6.12
N SER A 139 -8.80 -20.36 -5.88
CA SER A 139 -9.67 -21.46 -6.32
C SER A 139 -10.83 -21.71 -5.35
N GLY A 140 -12.07 -21.73 -5.84
CA GLY A 140 -13.25 -22.14 -5.05
C GLY A 140 -14.59 -21.78 -5.71
N GLU A 141 -15.67 -22.46 -5.33
CA GLU A 141 -17.02 -22.17 -5.83
C GLU A 141 -17.51 -20.77 -5.39
N LYS A 142 -17.31 -20.41 -4.11
CA LYS A 142 -17.62 -19.06 -3.61
C LYS A 142 -16.83 -17.95 -4.31
N ALA A 143 -15.59 -18.22 -4.71
CA ALA A 143 -14.78 -17.28 -5.47
C ALA A 143 -15.37 -17.06 -6.86
N ARG A 144 -15.83 -18.12 -7.54
CA ARG A 144 -16.51 -18.04 -8.85
C ARG A 144 -17.80 -17.23 -8.78
N ASP A 145 -18.64 -17.44 -7.77
CA ASP A 145 -19.88 -16.68 -7.61
C ASP A 145 -19.61 -15.19 -7.37
N ARG A 146 -18.60 -14.86 -6.55
CA ARG A 146 -18.22 -13.47 -6.31
C ARG A 146 -17.59 -12.82 -7.55
N VAL A 147 -16.80 -13.54 -8.33
CA VAL A 147 -16.29 -13.05 -9.63
C VAL A 147 -17.43 -12.72 -10.58
N ALA A 148 -18.43 -13.59 -10.73
CA ALA A 148 -19.59 -13.32 -11.57
C ALA A 148 -20.42 -12.12 -11.06
N GLN A 149 -20.45 -11.90 -9.75
CA GLN A 149 -21.06 -10.70 -9.17
C GLN A 149 -20.24 -9.44 -9.51
N LEU A 150 -18.91 -9.49 -9.34
CA LEU A 150 -18.02 -8.38 -9.69
C LEU A 150 -18.10 -8.04 -11.18
N ASP A 151 -18.23 -9.03 -12.08
CA ASP A 151 -18.43 -8.79 -13.52
C ASP A 151 -19.67 -7.91 -13.78
N ARG A 152 -20.77 -8.15 -13.06
CA ARG A 152 -21.99 -7.32 -13.17
C ARG A 152 -21.75 -5.92 -12.60
N GLU A 153 -21.08 -5.83 -11.45
CA GLU A 153 -20.76 -4.53 -10.82
C GLU A 153 -19.83 -3.70 -11.73
N ILE A 154 -18.85 -4.32 -12.38
CA ILE A 154 -17.94 -3.71 -13.36
C ILE A 154 -18.72 -3.19 -14.56
N ALA A 155 -19.62 -3.98 -15.15
CA ALA A 155 -20.43 -3.55 -16.29
C ALA A 155 -21.29 -2.33 -15.95
N VAL A 156 -21.94 -2.32 -14.79
CA VAL A 156 -22.74 -1.18 -14.31
C VAL A 156 -21.86 0.05 -14.07
N ALA A 157 -20.67 -0.12 -13.48
CA ALA A 157 -19.73 0.97 -13.26
C ALA A 157 -19.23 1.56 -14.59
N ALA A 158 -18.94 0.73 -15.58
CA ALA A 158 -18.55 1.16 -16.92
C ALA A 158 -19.66 1.94 -17.63
N GLU A 159 -20.91 1.50 -17.54
CA GLU A 159 -22.05 2.25 -18.11
C GLU A 159 -22.21 3.62 -17.45
N ARG A 160 -22.12 3.70 -16.12
CA ARG A 160 -22.16 4.97 -15.39
C ARG A 160 -21.02 5.91 -15.78
N LEU A 161 -19.84 5.35 -16.02
CA LEU A 161 -18.68 6.11 -16.49
C LEU A 161 -18.94 6.76 -17.85
N GLU A 162 -19.48 5.99 -18.80
CA GLU A 162 -19.81 6.48 -20.14
C GLU A 162 -20.94 7.53 -20.09
N GLN A 163 -21.98 7.30 -19.29
CA GLN A 163 -23.05 8.28 -19.07
C GLN A 163 -22.50 9.59 -18.47
N ALA A 164 -21.62 9.48 -17.46
CA ALA A 164 -21.00 10.66 -16.86
C ALA A 164 -20.17 11.43 -17.90
N ARG A 165 -19.31 10.75 -18.67
CA ARG A 165 -18.51 11.37 -19.75
C ARG A 165 -19.39 12.09 -20.78
N ALA A 166 -20.52 11.51 -21.15
CA ALA A 166 -21.46 12.12 -22.08
C ALA A 166 -22.19 13.34 -21.48
N ALA A 167 -22.45 13.35 -20.17
CA ALA A 167 -23.13 14.43 -19.45
C ALA A 167 -22.21 15.60 -19.05
N GLY A 168 -21.08 15.76 -19.74
CA GLY A 168 -20.11 16.81 -19.49
C GLY A 168 -20.74 18.22 -19.49
N PRO A 169 -20.09 19.20 -18.86
CA PRO A 169 -20.66 20.52 -18.59
C PRO A 169 -21.11 21.29 -19.85
N ALA A 170 -20.50 21.04 -21.01
CA ALA A 170 -20.93 21.60 -22.29
C ALA A 170 -22.34 21.12 -22.71
N ALA A 171 -22.70 19.86 -22.41
CA ALA A 171 -24.02 19.32 -22.73
C ALA A 171 -25.15 19.88 -21.83
N ARG A 172 -24.81 20.54 -20.72
CA ARG A 172 -25.77 21.14 -19.78
C ARG A 172 -26.08 22.61 -20.06
N GLN A 173 -25.33 23.27 -20.94
CA GLN A 173 -25.57 24.67 -21.31
C GLN A 173 -26.54 24.82 -22.50
N GLU A 174 -26.88 23.72 -23.19
CA GLU A 174 -27.75 23.70 -24.37
C GLU A 174 -29.22 23.28 -24.07
N THR A 175 -29.56 23.09 -22.78
CA THR A 175 -30.91 22.73 -22.30
C THR A 175 -31.45 23.77 -21.34
#